data_AF-G9XA36-F1
#
_entry.id   AF-G9XA36-F1
#
_cell.length_a   1.000
_cell.length_b   1.000
_cell.length_c   1.000
_cell.angle_alpha   90.00
_cell.angle_beta   90.00
_cell.angle_gamma   90.00
#
_symmetry.space_group_name_H-M   'P 1'
#
loop_
_entity.id
_entity.type
_entity.pdbx_description
1 polymer ?
#
loop_
_entity_poly.entity_id
_entity_poly.type
_entity_poly.pdbx_seq_one_letter_code
_entity_poly.pdbx_strand_id
1 'polypeptide(L)'
;MSKTICIDAGHGGKDSGAVGNRLLEKDVVLNIAKILKAQLLEKGFNVCMTREDDTFIELKDRCIIANKAKADIFVSIHCNSAENKSAYGFEIYHTQGSMQGQKLSADIKLSINENKEIIRADRGIKTANFTVLTGTNMPAVLVETAFISNAEDSKILKTKQSEFAKAIYKGILDYFSIVYNSLNDNCKGKNSILVPENETNSTKILSEPTVNIEQMQEWAKLKNNNKEFISLSELYYKLSVERGINPAVSYAQFAHETGFLYKVKSAAGLDETYHNPCGLKVPQGGGDYDKNAHMKFATWQDGISAHLDHLALYAGAKGYPRENTLDPRHFPYLLGTAKTVEELSGKWAPGKDYGQKVLKYVKEMENIKVMDKSQEVSNWAKGSWEKATELKLIDGTRPKDNITRQEVASIAVRLFELVSEK
;
A
#
# COMPACT_ATOMS: atom_id res chain seq x y z
N MET A 1 7.47 8.71 -18.50
CA MET A 1 7.48 10.19 -18.34
C MET A 1 6.82 10.53 -17.01
N SER A 2 7.37 11.49 -16.27
CA SER A 2 6.76 11.97 -15.01
C SER A 2 5.39 12.62 -15.30
N LYS A 3 4.42 12.35 -14.44
CA LYS A 3 3.03 12.84 -14.54
C LYS A 3 2.96 14.31 -14.12
N THR A 4 2.15 15.11 -14.82
CA THR A 4 1.96 16.53 -14.54
C THR A 4 0.62 16.77 -13.84
N ILE A 5 0.65 17.39 -12.66
CA ILE A 5 -0.55 17.72 -11.88
C ILE A 5 -0.76 19.23 -11.93
N CYS A 6 -1.94 19.65 -12.40
CA CYS A 6 -2.34 21.05 -12.28
C CYS A 6 -3.12 21.25 -10.98
N ILE A 7 -2.60 22.09 -10.08
CA ILE A 7 -3.26 22.46 -8.83
C ILE A 7 -3.83 23.87 -9.00
N ASP A 8 -5.13 23.99 -8.81
CA ASP A 8 -5.83 25.25 -8.83
C ASP A 8 -6.22 25.71 -7.44
N ALA A 9 -5.56 26.75 -6.94
CA ALA A 9 -5.97 27.42 -5.71
C ALA A 9 -7.10 28.40 -6.05
N GLY A 10 -8.33 28.09 -5.64
CA GLY A 10 -9.51 28.92 -5.91
C GLY A 10 -9.33 30.39 -5.55
N HIS A 11 -10.01 31.29 -6.25
CA HIS A 11 -10.01 32.74 -5.98
C HIS A 11 -8.61 33.39 -6.07
N GLY A 12 -8.36 34.48 -5.34
CA GLY A 12 -7.07 35.19 -5.28
C GLY A 12 -7.20 36.67 -5.61
N GLY A 13 -6.28 37.50 -5.11
CA GLY A 13 -6.25 38.94 -5.34
C GLY A 13 -7.54 39.62 -4.92
N LYS A 14 -8.21 40.25 -5.90
CA LYS A 14 -9.49 40.97 -5.72
C LYS A 14 -10.67 40.06 -5.35
N ASP A 15 -10.56 38.77 -5.60
CA ASP A 15 -11.59 37.78 -5.24
C ASP A 15 -11.14 37.05 -3.98
N SER A 16 -11.80 37.33 -2.85
CA SER A 16 -11.52 36.67 -1.58
C SER A 16 -12.04 35.24 -1.51
N GLY A 17 -12.94 34.85 -2.42
CA GLY A 17 -13.86 33.75 -2.21
C GLY A 17 -14.78 34.01 -1.02
N ALA A 18 -15.30 32.93 -0.45
CA ALA A 18 -16.12 33.01 0.75
C ALA A 18 -15.34 33.58 1.94
N VAL A 19 -16.04 34.37 2.76
CA VAL A 19 -15.52 34.97 3.99
C VAL A 19 -16.36 34.47 5.16
N GLY A 20 -15.70 33.92 6.18
CA GLY A 20 -16.38 33.37 7.34
C GLY A 20 -15.41 33.16 8.50
N ASN A 21 -15.87 33.39 9.73
CA ASN A 21 -15.10 33.09 10.94
C ASN A 21 -13.67 33.67 10.95
N ARG A 22 -13.50 34.87 10.38
CA ARG A 22 -12.21 35.60 10.21
C ARG A 22 -11.19 34.89 9.30
N LEU A 23 -11.66 34.02 8.42
CA LEU A 23 -10.89 33.39 7.36
C LEU A 23 -11.34 33.93 6.01
N LEU A 24 -10.39 34.06 5.09
CA LEU A 24 -10.63 34.27 3.67
C LEU A 24 -10.34 32.94 2.95
N GLU A 25 -11.27 32.47 2.13
CA GLU A 25 -11.10 31.23 1.38
C GLU A 25 -9.81 31.22 0.57
N LYS A 26 -9.53 32.32 -0.15
CA LYS A 26 -8.33 32.45 -0.99
C LYS A 26 -7.01 32.17 -0.26
N ASP A 27 -6.92 32.48 1.03
CA ASP A 27 -5.71 32.29 1.84
C ASP A 27 -5.58 30.84 2.30
N VAL A 28 -6.71 30.25 2.75
CA VAL A 28 -6.78 28.85 3.17
C VAL A 28 -6.42 27.92 2.02
N VAL A 29 -7.05 28.11 0.86
CA VAL A 29 -6.86 27.21 -0.29
C VAL A 29 -5.48 27.37 -0.92
N LEU A 30 -4.90 28.59 -0.92
CA LEU A 30 -3.53 28.79 -1.38
C LEU A 30 -2.53 28.03 -0.52
N ASN A 31 -2.70 28.05 0.80
CA ASN A 31 -1.77 27.35 1.68
C ASN A 31 -1.89 25.82 1.54
N ILE A 32 -3.12 25.28 1.46
CA ILE A 32 -3.34 23.85 1.17
C ILE A 32 -2.67 23.48 -0.17
N ALA A 33 -2.88 24.29 -1.21
CA ALA A 33 -2.33 24.05 -2.55
C ALA A 33 -0.79 24.09 -2.58
N LYS A 34 -0.15 24.99 -1.81
CA LYS A 34 1.32 25.04 -1.68
C LYS A 34 1.89 23.81 -0.97
N ILE A 35 1.25 23.35 0.09
CA ILE A 35 1.67 22.12 0.79
C ILE A 35 1.52 20.91 -0.14
N LEU A 36 0.39 20.82 -0.85
CA LEU A 36 0.15 19.77 -1.84
C LEU A 36 1.18 19.80 -2.97
N LYS A 37 1.52 20.99 -3.50
CA LYS A 37 2.59 21.16 -4.49
C LYS A 37 3.92 20.58 -3.98
N ALA A 38 4.33 20.93 -2.76
CA ALA A 38 5.58 20.45 -2.19
C ALA A 38 5.61 18.92 -2.09
N GLN A 39 4.53 18.30 -1.61
CA GLN A 39 4.42 16.84 -1.49
C GLN A 39 4.47 16.13 -2.86
N LEU A 40 3.79 16.68 -3.87
CA LEU A 40 3.79 16.13 -5.21
C LEU A 40 5.17 16.28 -5.89
N LEU A 41 5.84 17.42 -5.72
CA LEU A 41 7.20 17.61 -6.23
C LEU A 41 8.19 16.65 -5.56
N GLU A 42 8.12 16.49 -4.23
CA GLU A 42 8.95 15.54 -3.49
C GLU A 42 8.73 14.09 -3.97
N LYS A 43 7.50 13.76 -4.36
CA LYS A 43 7.16 12.45 -4.93
C LYS A 43 7.58 12.27 -6.40
N GLY A 44 8.12 13.31 -7.03
CA GLY A 44 8.63 13.27 -8.40
C GLY A 44 7.59 13.58 -9.48
N PHE A 45 6.42 14.13 -9.12
CA PHE A 45 5.49 14.68 -10.10
C PHE A 45 5.99 16.03 -10.62
N ASN A 46 5.62 16.35 -11.87
CA ASN A 46 5.63 17.72 -12.32
C ASN A 46 4.39 18.42 -11.75
N VAL A 47 4.52 19.64 -11.26
CA VAL A 47 3.39 20.41 -10.73
C VAL A 47 3.33 21.77 -11.40
N CYS A 48 2.18 22.12 -11.96
CA CYS A 48 1.87 23.49 -12.34
C CYS A 48 0.76 24.03 -11.43
N MET A 49 0.87 25.28 -11.01
CA MET A 49 -0.16 25.96 -10.25
C MET A 49 -0.83 27.03 -11.10
N THR A 50 -2.14 27.24 -10.92
CA THR A 50 -2.82 28.38 -11.55
C THR A 50 -2.39 29.71 -10.96
N ARG A 51 -2.07 29.74 -9.66
CA ARG A 51 -1.42 30.87 -8.96
C ARG A 51 -0.52 30.35 -7.84
N GLU A 52 0.60 31.04 -7.59
CA GLU A 52 1.54 30.73 -6.49
C GLU A 52 1.52 31.77 -5.36
N ASP A 53 0.76 32.84 -5.53
CA ASP A 53 0.61 33.95 -4.59
C ASP A 53 -0.85 34.44 -4.59
N ASP A 54 -1.08 35.60 -3.97
CA ASP A 54 -2.39 36.24 -3.90
C ASP A 54 -2.76 36.99 -5.19
N THR A 55 -2.55 36.35 -6.33
CA THR A 55 -2.94 36.88 -7.65
C THR A 55 -4.32 36.37 -8.05
N PHE A 56 -5.15 37.27 -8.59
CA PHE A 56 -6.42 36.89 -9.20
C PHE A 56 -6.21 36.33 -10.61
N ILE A 57 -6.74 35.14 -10.88
CA ILE A 57 -6.71 34.50 -12.20
C ILE A 57 -8.14 34.21 -12.65
N GLU A 58 -8.50 34.65 -13.87
CA GLU A 58 -9.81 34.41 -14.46
C GLU A 58 -10.06 32.91 -14.68
N LEU A 59 -11.31 32.45 -14.57
CA LEU A 59 -11.65 31.02 -14.67
C LEU A 59 -11.16 30.39 -15.98
N LYS A 60 -11.28 31.11 -17.10
CA LYS A 60 -10.80 30.65 -18.41
C LYS A 60 -9.29 30.51 -18.46
N ASP A 61 -8.55 31.41 -17.81
CA ASP A 61 -7.09 31.40 -17.80
C ASP A 61 -6.55 30.25 -16.95
N ARG A 62 -7.24 29.87 -15.87
CA ARG A 62 -6.96 28.64 -15.10
C ARG A 62 -6.97 27.40 -15.99
N CYS A 63 -8.00 27.29 -16.85
CA CYS A 63 -8.10 26.21 -17.83
C CYS A 63 -6.95 26.25 -18.85
N ILE A 64 -6.61 27.44 -19.35
CA ILE A 64 -5.53 27.63 -20.31
C ILE A 64 -4.19 27.18 -19.71
N ILE A 65 -3.91 27.52 -18.45
CA ILE A 65 -2.69 27.10 -17.74
C ILE A 65 -2.60 25.57 -17.69
N ALA A 66 -3.66 24.90 -17.24
CA ALA A 66 -3.72 23.45 -17.14
C ALA A 66 -3.53 22.76 -18.51
N ASN A 67 -4.24 23.26 -19.52
CA ASN A 67 -4.21 22.72 -20.88
C ASN A 67 -2.84 22.93 -21.55
N LYS A 68 -2.21 24.11 -21.38
CA LYS A 68 -0.86 24.38 -21.90
C LYS A 68 0.20 23.52 -21.23
N ALA A 69 0.07 23.28 -19.93
CA ALA A 69 0.96 22.38 -19.19
C ALA A 69 0.78 20.90 -19.57
N LYS A 70 -0.25 20.58 -20.37
CA LYS A 70 -0.63 19.19 -20.72
C LYS A 70 -0.76 18.33 -19.46
N ALA A 71 -1.43 18.87 -18.44
CA ALA A 71 -1.58 18.18 -17.16
C ALA A 71 -2.32 16.84 -17.35
N ASP A 72 -1.90 15.82 -16.61
CA ASP A 72 -2.55 14.51 -16.56
C ASP A 72 -3.84 14.55 -15.73
N ILE A 73 -3.91 15.43 -14.72
CA ILE A 73 -5.13 15.74 -13.96
C ILE A 73 -5.16 17.22 -13.52
N PHE A 74 -6.35 17.71 -13.22
CA PHE A 74 -6.60 19.03 -12.66
C PHE A 74 -7.34 18.92 -11.32
N VAL A 75 -6.81 19.55 -10.28
CA VAL A 75 -7.38 19.53 -8.92
C VAL A 75 -7.56 20.97 -8.43
N SER A 76 -8.81 21.43 -8.40
CA SER A 76 -9.19 22.72 -7.83
C SER A 76 -9.56 22.58 -6.36
N ILE A 77 -9.07 23.48 -5.51
CA ILE A 77 -9.24 23.45 -4.06
C ILE A 77 -10.02 24.69 -3.62
N HIS A 78 -11.12 24.45 -2.93
CA HIS A 78 -12.08 25.46 -2.46
C HIS A 78 -12.51 25.21 -1.00
N CYS A 79 -13.16 26.21 -0.41
CA CYS A 79 -13.87 26.10 0.85
C CYS A 79 -15.35 26.37 0.63
N ASN A 80 -16.20 25.51 1.16
CA ASN A 80 -17.63 25.65 0.99
C ASN A 80 -18.17 26.80 1.85
N SER A 81 -19.36 27.29 1.52
CA SER A 81 -20.08 28.28 2.31
C SER A 81 -21.58 28.14 2.12
N ALA A 82 -22.34 28.34 3.19
CA ALA A 82 -23.79 28.35 3.16
C ALA A 82 -24.37 29.49 4.01
N GLU A 83 -25.60 29.88 3.69
CA GLU A 83 -26.42 30.74 4.54
C GLU A 83 -26.70 30.05 5.88
N ASN A 84 -27.13 28.79 5.83
CA ASN A 84 -27.26 27.95 7.02
C ASN A 84 -25.88 27.62 7.60
N LYS A 85 -25.50 28.33 8.67
CA LYS A 85 -24.21 28.18 9.36
C LYS A 85 -24.01 26.81 10.03
N SER A 86 -25.06 26.00 10.11
CA SER A 86 -24.99 24.60 10.57
C SER A 86 -24.63 23.61 9.46
N ALA A 87 -24.46 24.01 8.19
CA ALA A 87 -23.93 23.13 7.15
C ALA A 87 -22.43 22.88 7.38
N TYR A 88 -21.98 21.63 7.32
CA TYR A 88 -20.58 21.24 7.54
C TYR A 88 -20.19 20.02 6.70
N GLY A 89 -18.89 19.75 6.64
CA GLY A 89 -18.31 18.61 5.93
C GLY A 89 -17.75 18.97 4.56
N PHE A 90 -17.24 17.97 3.85
CA PHE A 90 -16.60 18.14 2.54
C PHE A 90 -17.47 17.60 1.41
N GLU A 91 -17.24 18.10 0.20
CA GLU A 91 -17.83 17.57 -1.04
C GLU A 91 -16.84 17.68 -2.20
N ILE A 92 -17.00 16.82 -3.21
CA ILE A 92 -16.11 16.82 -4.38
C ILE A 92 -16.96 16.83 -5.64
N TYR A 93 -16.62 17.70 -6.57
CA TYR A 93 -17.29 17.85 -7.86
C TYR A 93 -16.41 17.35 -9.00
N HIS A 94 -17.05 16.73 -10.00
CA HIS A 94 -16.46 16.48 -11.32
C HIS A 94 -17.50 16.75 -12.42
N THR A 95 -17.09 16.76 -13.69
CA THR A 95 -18.04 16.91 -14.81
C THR A 95 -18.89 15.65 -14.99
N GLN A 96 -20.18 15.82 -15.24
CA GLN A 96 -21.09 14.72 -15.55
C GLN A 96 -20.58 13.88 -16.73
N GLY A 97 -20.63 12.55 -16.59
CA GLY A 97 -20.15 11.61 -17.62
C GLY A 97 -18.62 11.40 -17.66
N SER A 98 -17.83 12.15 -16.89
CA SER A 98 -16.39 11.93 -16.81
C SER A 98 -16.05 10.73 -15.91
N MET A 99 -15.80 9.57 -16.51
CA MET A 99 -15.39 8.36 -15.76
C MET A 99 -14.09 8.55 -14.98
N GLN A 100 -13.10 9.24 -15.58
CA GLN A 100 -11.82 9.49 -14.91
C GLN A 100 -11.95 10.56 -13.81
N GLY A 101 -12.78 11.59 -14.01
CA GLY A 101 -13.12 12.54 -12.94
C GLY A 101 -13.85 11.88 -11.77
N GLN A 102 -14.77 10.94 -12.07
CA GLN A 102 -15.44 10.13 -11.06
C GLN A 102 -14.44 9.27 -10.27
N LYS A 103 -13.49 8.61 -10.95
CA LYS A 103 -12.43 7.84 -10.29
C LYS A 103 -11.57 8.73 -9.38
N LEU A 104 -11.05 9.85 -9.90
CA LEU A 104 -10.21 10.79 -9.14
C LEU A 104 -10.93 11.34 -7.91
N SER A 105 -12.19 11.76 -8.07
CA SER A 105 -13.01 12.25 -6.95
C SER A 105 -13.28 11.16 -5.91
N ALA A 106 -13.46 9.90 -6.32
CA ALA A 106 -13.62 8.78 -5.40
C ALA A 106 -12.34 8.47 -4.61
N ASP A 107 -11.17 8.47 -5.26
CA ASP A 107 -9.90 8.19 -4.60
C ASP A 107 -9.52 9.31 -3.61
N ILE A 108 -9.77 10.59 -3.95
CA ILE A 108 -9.62 11.73 -3.01
C ILE A 108 -10.64 11.67 -1.87
N LYS A 109 -11.91 11.39 -2.17
CA LYS A 109 -12.95 11.24 -1.14
C LYS A 109 -12.59 10.17 -0.11
N LEU A 110 -12.13 9.00 -0.55
CA LEU A 110 -11.72 7.92 0.34
C LEU A 110 -10.58 8.36 1.26
N SER A 111 -9.57 9.05 0.71
CA SER A 111 -8.44 9.55 1.49
C SER A 111 -8.83 10.62 2.52
N ILE A 112 -9.78 11.51 2.20
CA ILE A 112 -10.32 12.47 3.17
C ILE A 112 -11.10 11.75 4.28
N ASN A 113 -11.92 10.75 3.93
CA ASN A 113 -12.69 9.97 4.90
C ASN A 113 -11.82 9.17 5.87
N GLU A 114 -10.64 8.74 5.47
CA GLU A 114 -9.68 8.04 6.34
C GLU A 114 -9.01 8.97 7.37
N ASN A 115 -8.96 10.28 7.10
CA ASN A 115 -8.31 11.25 7.98
C ASN A 115 -9.27 11.76 9.09
N LYS A 116 -9.19 11.10 10.25
CA LYS A 116 -10.01 11.39 11.44
C LYS A 116 -9.84 12.81 12.01
N GLU A 117 -8.78 13.53 11.63
CA GLU A 117 -8.52 14.89 12.14
C GLU A 117 -9.29 15.98 11.39
N ILE A 118 -9.74 15.69 10.16
CA ILE A 118 -10.44 16.65 9.29
C ILE A 118 -11.88 16.24 8.97
N ILE A 119 -12.23 14.95 9.09
CA ILE A 119 -13.57 14.45 8.74
C ILE A 119 -14.63 14.84 9.77
N ARG A 120 -15.64 15.60 9.33
CA ARG A 120 -16.86 15.87 10.11
C ARG A 120 -18.13 15.34 9.45
N ALA A 121 -18.26 15.48 8.13
CA ALA A 121 -19.28 14.82 7.33
C ALA A 121 -18.81 14.65 5.89
N ASP A 122 -19.19 13.53 5.29
CA ASP A 122 -19.03 13.23 3.87
C ASP A 122 -20.34 13.57 3.14
N ARG A 123 -20.32 14.65 2.36
CA ARG A 123 -21.50 15.12 1.62
C ARG A 123 -21.57 14.55 0.19
N GLY A 124 -20.70 13.60 -0.11
CA GLY A 124 -20.71 12.86 -1.36
C GLY A 124 -19.89 13.48 -2.49
N ILE A 125 -19.85 12.72 -3.58
CA ILE A 125 -19.36 13.16 -4.88
C ILE A 125 -20.56 13.68 -5.66
N LYS A 126 -20.40 14.84 -6.29
CA LYS A 126 -21.43 15.53 -7.06
C LYS A 126 -20.92 15.81 -8.46
N THR A 127 -21.85 16.15 -9.34
CA THR A 127 -21.52 16.63 -10.68
C THR A 127 -21.89 18.10 -10.82
N ALA A 128 -21.03 18.86 -11.51
CA ALA A 128 -21.27 20.27 -11.81
C ALA A 128 -20.58 20.66 -13.12
N ASN A 129 -21.12 21.69 -13.79
CA ASN A 129 -20.56 22.24 -15.02
C ASN A 129 -19.75 23.51 -14.76
N PHE A 130 -18.96 23.52 -13.68
CA PHE A 130 -18.07 24.65 -13.39
C PHE A 130 -17.05 24.82 -14.53
N THR A 131 -16.77 26.08 -14.89
CA THR A 131 -15.87 26.43 -16.02
C THR A 131 -14.52 25.71 -15.94
N VAL A 132 -13.95 25.57 -14.75
CA VAL A 132 -12.65 24.89 -14.56
C VAL A 132 -12.71 23.37 -14.73
N LEU A 133 -13.88 22.76 -14.52
CA LEU A 133 -14.10 21.33 -14.73
C LEU A 133 -14.38 21.01 -16.20
N THR A 134 -15.13 21.86 -16.89
CA THR A 134 -15.55 21.62 -18.28
C THR A 134 -14.60 22.21 -19.32
N GLY A 135 -13.81 23.23 -18.95
CA GLY A 135 -12.87 23.91 -19.85
C GLY A 135 -11.47 23.29 -19.89
N THR A 136 -11.21 22.25 -19.10
CA THR A 136 -9.93 21.54 -19.05
C THR A 136 -9.97 20.25 -19.87
N ASN A 137 -8.84 19.87 -20.48
CA ASN A 137 -8.74 18.73 -21.41
C ASN A 137 -8.40 17.40 -20.72
N MET A 138 -8.19 17.42 -19.41
CA MET A 138 -7.81 16.26 -18.60
C MET A 138 -8.86 16.00 -17.52
N PRO A 139 -8.83 14.84 -16.84
CA PRO A 139 -9.71 14.58 -15.70
C PRO A 139 -9.57 15.68 -14.64
N ALA A 140 -10.70 16.30 -14.29
CA ALA A 140 -10.75 17.47 -13.42
C ALA A 140 -11.69 17.23 -12.25
N VAL A 141 -11.26 17.68 -11.07
CA VAL A 141 -12.08 17.69 -9.85
C VAL A 141 -11.98 19.03 -9.13
N LEU A 142 -13.04 19.40 -8.42
CA LEU A 142 -13.07 20.52 -7.49
C LEU A 142 -13.40 19.99 -6.11
N VAL A 143 -12.49 20.19 -5.16
CA VAL A 143 -12.59 19.72 -3.78
C VAL A 143 -13.03 20.89 -2.91
N GLU A 144 -14.27 20.82 -2.42
CA GLU A 144 -14.78 21.69 -1.36
C GLU A 144 -14.38 21.10 -0.02
N THR A 145 -13.32 21.63 0.58
CA THR A 145 -12.66 21.03 1.75
C THR A 145 -13.54 20.98 3.00
N ALA A 146 -14.09 22.12 3.44
CA ALA A 146 -15.04 22.23 4.53
C ALA A 146 -15.79 23.57 4.47
N PHE A 147 -16.81 23.78 5.31
CA PHE A 147 -17.61 25.02 5.31
C PHE A 147 -16.94 26.15 6.10
N ILE A 148 -16.40 27.15 5.42
CA ILE A 148 -15.85 28.37 6.06
C ILE A 148 -16.90 29.17 6.82
N SER A 149 -18.18 28.96 6.50
CA SER A 149 -19.31 29.56 7.21
C SER A 149 -19.61 28.87 8.55
N ASN A 150 -19.16 27.63 8.75
CA ASN A 150 -19.42 26.86 9.97
C ASN A 150 -18.27 27.02 10.97
N ALA A 151 -18.61 27.28 12.23
CA ALA A 151 -17.62 27.62 13.26
C ALA A 151 -16.62 26.49 13.54
N GLU A 152 -17.06 25.24 13.56
CA GLU A 152 -16.20 24.08 13.84
C GLU A 152 -15.36 23.69 12.61
N ASP A 153 -15.94 23.69 11.40
CA ASP A 153 -15.18 23.49 10.16
C ASP A 153 -14.12 24.58 10.00
N SER A 154 -14.43 25.83 10.35
CA SER A 154 -13.47 26.93 10.30
C SER A 154 -12.27 26.73 11.24
N LYS A 155 -12.45 26.09 12.40
CA LYS A 155 -11.33 25.73 13.28
C LYS A 155 -10.42 24.69 12.60
N ILE A 156 -11.01 23.70 11.93
CA ILE A 156 -10.27 22.69 11.16
C ILE A 156 -9.56 23.34 9.97
N LEU A 157 -10.26 24.15 9.17
CA LEU A 157 -9.69 24.92 8.06
C LEU A 157 -8.56 25.85 8.49
N LYS A 158 -8.58 26.36 9.72
CA LYS A 158 -7.50 27.19 10.25
C LYS A 158 -6.28 26.37 10.69
N THR A 159 -6.48 25.17 11.23
CA THR A 159 -5.43 24.44 11.98
C THR A 159 -4.94 23.16 11.30
N LYS A 160 -5.68 22.61 10.34
CA LYS A 160 -5.46 21.28 9.73
C LYS A 160 -5.31 21.35 8.21
N GLN A 161 -4.84 22.48 7.67
CA GLN A 161 -4.62 22.66 6.23
C GLN A 161 -3.60 21.64 5.66
N SER A 162 -2.57 21.28 6.44
CA SER A 162 -1.62 20.23 6.07
C SER A 162 -2.28 18.86 5.93
N GLU A 163 -3.29 18.57 6.75
CA GLU A 163 -4.00 17.29 6.72
C GLU A 163 -4.96 17.20 5.52
N PHE A 164 -5.59 18.31 5.12
CA PHE A 164 -6.29 18.39 3.84
C PHE A 164 -5.34 18.16 2.65
N ALA A 165 -4.18 18.82 2.64
CA ALA A 165 -3.18 18.63 1.60
C ALA A 165 -2.70 17.17 1.52
N LYS A 166 -2.37 16.54 2.67
CA LYS A 166 -2.01 15.12 2.77
C LYS A 166 -3.11 14.19 2.26
N ALA A 167 -4.37 14.44 2.62
CA ALA A 167 -5.49 13.63 2.17
C ALA A 167 -5.72 13.75 0.66
N ILE A 168 -5.64 14.96 0.10
CA ILE A 168 -5.73 15.19 -1.35
C ILE A 168 -4.54 14.54 -2.06
N TYR A 169 -3.34 14.69 -1.53
CA TYR A 169 -2.11 14.07 -2.04
C TYR A 169 -2.25 12.54 -2.08
N LYS A 170 -2.66 11.91 -0.97
CA LYS A 170 -2.91 10.46 -0.92
C LYS A 170 -3.95 10.03 -1.95
N GLY A 171 -5.04 10.78 -2.09
CA GLY A 171 -6.05 10.53 -3.11
C GLY A 171 -5.54 10.61 -4.54
N ILE A 172 -4.65 11.57 -4.82
CA ILE A 172 -3.98 11.69 -6.12
C ILE A 172 -3.03 10.49 -6.35
N LEU A 173 -2.29 10.07 -5.33
CA LEU A 173 -1.44 8.88 -5.43
C LEU A 173 -2.27 7.63 -5.71
N ASP A 174 -3.35 7.43 -4.96
CA ASP A 174 -4.29 6.32 -5.15
C ASP A 174 -4.90 6.34 -6.56
N TYR A 175 -5.23 7.53 -7.07
CA TYR A 175 -5.69 7.70 -8.45
C TYR A 175 -4.70 7.19 -9.49
N PHE A 176 -3.41 7.47 -9.31
CA PHE A 176 -2.33 6.98 -10.17
C PHE A 176 -1.81 5.59 -9.77
N SER A 177 -2.40 4.96 -8.75
CA SER A 177 -1.93 3.69 -8.19
C SER A 177 -0.47 3.74 -7.70
N ILE A 178 -0.07 4.88 -7.15
CA ILE A 178 1.24 5.12 -6.56
C ILE A 178 1.15 4.90 -5.04
N VAL A 179 2.08 4.16 -4.46
CA VAL A 179 2.05 3.85 -3.02
C VAL A 179 2.39 5.08 -2.17
N TYR A 180 1.49 5.41 -1.23
CA TYR A 180 1.71 6.39 -0.15
C TYR A 180 2.55 5.74 0.97
N ASN A 181 3.82 6.13 1.10
CA ASN A 181 4.71 5.63 2.16
C ASN A 181 4.60 6.55 3.38
N SER A 182 3.85 6.15 4.40
CA SER A 182 3.65 6.95 5.63
C SER A 182 4.86 6.98 6.58
N LEU A 183 6.01 6.42 6.20
CA LEU A 183 7.16 6.21 7.09
C LEU A 183 8.08 7.44 7.22
N ASN A 184 7.90 8.49 6.41
CA ASN A 184 8.79 9.66 6.43
C ASN A 184 8.33 10.81 7.36
N ASP A 185 7.13 10.75 7.95
CA ASP A 185 6.60 11.86 8.75
C ASP A 185 7.20 11.97 10.18
N ASN A 186 8.03 11.01 10.61
CA ASN A 186 8.58 10.96 11.98
C ASN A 186 10.10 11.07 12.13
N CYS A 187 10.86 11.39 11.08
CA CYS A 187 12.32 11.50 11.19
C CYS A 187 12.87 12.85 10.68
N LYS A 188 12.59 13.93 11.41
CA LYS A 188 13.51 15.08 11.44
C LYS A 188 14.66 14.76 12.38
N GLY A 189 15.72 14.13 11.86
CA GLY A 189 16.90 13.85 12.67
C GLY A 189 18.00 13.05 11.96
N LYS A 190 18.91 13.80 11.31
CA LYS A 190 20.32 13.49 11.00
C LYS A 190 20.63 12.44 9.90
N ASN A 191 21.31 12.99 8.88
CA ASN A 191 22.20 12.36 7.90
C ASN A 191 21.63 11.21 7.05
N SER A 192 20.96 11.58 5.97
CA SER A 192 20.80 10.71 4.80
C SER A 192 22.12 10.64 4.03
N ILE A 193 22.75 9.47 4.09
CA ILE A 193 23.74 9.03 3.12
C ILE A 193 23.01 8.90 1.78
N LEU A 194 23.57 9.54 0.75
CA LEU A 194 23.12 9.46 -0.64
C LEU A 194 23.19 7.99 -1.10
N VAL A 195 22.06 7.43 -1.52
CA VAL A 195 22.03 6.18 -2.30
C VAL A 195 21.24 6.46 -3.58
N PRO A 196 21.72 6.07 -4.77
CA PRO A 196 21.29 6.62 -6.05
C PRO A 196 19.97 6.03 -6.56
N GLU A 197 19.27 6.81 -7.37
CA GLU A 197 18.10 6.42 -8.17
C GLU A 197 18.45 5.31 -9.19
N ASN A 198 17.69 4.21 -9.20
CA ASN A 198 17.10 3.56 -10.40
C ASN A 198 16.38 2.25 -10.05
N GLU A 199 15.30 1.96 -10.79
CA GLU A 199 14.34 0.83 -10.73
C GLU A 199 13.17 0.94 -9.73
N THR A 200 11.97 1.14 -10.28
CA THR A 200 10.69 0.95 -9.59
C THR A 200 10.55 -0.53 -9.20
N ASN A 201 10.86 -0.87 -7.96
CA ASN A 201 10.74 -2.24 -7.41
C ASN A 201 9.27 -2.65 -7.24
N SER A 202 8.57 -2.94 -8.32
CA SER A 202 7.30 -3.70 -8.29
C SER A 202 7.60 -5.19 -8.10
N THR A 203 6.89 -5.85 -7.18
CA THR A 203 7.19 -7.23 -6.78
C THR A 203 6.64 -8.21 -7.81
N LYS A 204 7.48 -8.77 -8.68
CA LYS A 204 7.05 -9.73 -9.70
C LYS A 204 6.48 -11.00 -9.06
N ILE A 205 5.34 -11.47 -9.57
CA ILE A 205 4.77 -12.77 -9.18
C ILE A 205 5.62 -13.91 -9.76
N LEU A 206 6.05 -13.75 -11.02
CA LEU A 206 6.97 -14.66 -11.69
C LEU A 206 8.41 -14.19 -11.47
N SER A 207 9.10 -14.85 -10.55
CA SER A 207 10.51 -14.63 -10.27
C SER A 207 11.12 -15.85 -9.62
N GLU A 208 12.45 -15.87 -9.55
CA GLU A 208 13.16 -16.80 -8.66
C GLU A 208 12.70 -16.63 -7.21
N PRO A 209 12.82 -17.69 -6.38
CA PRO A 209 12.53 -17.62 -4.96
C PRO A 209 13.35 -16.55 -4.24
N THR A 210 12.67 -15.68 -3.49
CA THR A 210 13.32 -14.68 -2.62
C THR A 210 13.44 -15.15 -1.17
N VAL A 211 12.86 -16.30 -0.86
CA VAL A 211 12.91 -16.96 0.45
C VAL A 211 13.19 -18.44 0.26
N ASN A 212 13.67 -19.12 1.29
CA ASN A 212 13.73 -20.59 1.36
C ASN A 212 12.61 -21.17 2.26
N ILE A 213 12.48 -22.50 2.27
CA ILE A 213 11.46 -23.21 3.07
C ILE A 213 11.59 -22.86 4.57
N GLU A 214 12.81 -22.76 5.09
CA GLU A 214 13.06 -22.49 6.50
C GLU A 214 12.59 -21.09 6.90
N GLN A 215 12.80 -20.09 6.05
CA GLN A 215 12.27 -18.73 6.23
C GLN A 215 10.73 -18.73 6.25
N MET A 216 10.09 -19.48 5.35
CA MET A 216 8.62 -19.58 5.32
C MET A 216 8.07 -20.26 6.59
N GLN A 217 8.70 -21.36 7.02
CA GLN A 217 8.32 -22.09 8.23
C GLN A 217 8.54 -21.25 9.49
N GLU A 218 9.67 -20.54 9.58
CA GLU A 218 9.96 -19.68 10.73
C GLU A 218 9.02 -18.48 10.78
N TRP A 219 8.69 -17.88 9.63
CA TRP A 219 7.67 -16.83 9.56
C TRP A 219 6.32 -17.33 10.06
N ALA A 220 5.90 -18.51 9.60
CA ALA A 220 4.66 -19.13 10.05
C ALA A 220 4.65 -19.38 11.57
N LYS A 221 5.76 -19.83 12.15
CA LYS A 221 5.91 -19.98 13.61
C LYS A 221 5.87 -18.66 14.36
N LEU A 222 6.56 -17.62 13.87
CA LEU A 222 6.53 -16.26 14.46
C LEU A 222 5.13 -15.65 14.42
N LYS A 223 4.34 -16.00 13.42
CA LYS A 223 2.90 -15.65 13.36
C LYS A 223 2.05 -16.52 14.30
N ASN A 224 2.63 -17.41 15.09
CA ASN A 224 1.98 -18.37 15.99
C ASN A 224 0.99 -19.29 15.26
N ASN A 225 1.34 -19.77 14.06
CA ASN A 225 0.42 -20.54 13.21
C ASN A 225 0.39 -22.04 13.55
N ASN A 226 -0.67 -22.73 13.11
CA ASN A 226 -0.87 -24.15 13.39
C ASN A 226 0.10 -25.04 12.57
N LYS A 227 0.20 -26.31 12.97
CA LYS A 227 1.14 -27.27 12.35
C LYS A 227 0.86 -27.52 10.87
N GLU A 228 -0.41 -27.55 10.48
CA GLU A 228 -0.81 -27.78 9.09
C GLU A 228 -0.40 -26.61 8.19
N PHE A 229 -0.63 -25.38 8.63
CA PHE A 229 -0.18 -24.19 7.91
C PHE A 229 1.34 -24.22 7.69
N ILE A 230 2.11 -24.57 8.74
CA ILE A 230 3.56 -24.66 8.68
C ILE A 230 4.00 -25.78 7.71
N SER A 231 3.41 -26.98 7.78
CA SER A 231 3.82 -28.10 6.92
C SER A 231 3.50 -27.87 5.44
N LEU A 232 2.41 -27.14 5.14
CA LEU A 232 2.06 -26.80 3.76
C LEU A 232 3.07 -25.88 3.05
N SER A 233 4.00 -25.24 3.78
CA SER A 233 5.07 -24.43 3.19
C SER A 233 5.95 -25.22 2.21
N GLU A 234 6.24 -26.49 2.49
CA GLU A 234 7.07 -27.35 1.61
C GLU A 234 6.37 -27.62 0.28
N LEU A 235 5.08 -27.93 0.34
CA LEU A 235 4.26 -28.19 -0.83
C LEU A 235 4.07 -26.91 -1.67
N TYR A 236 3.83 -25.77 -1.01
CA TYR A 236 3.79 -24.46 -1.67
C TYR A 236 5.11 -24.14 -2.37
N TYR A 237 6.23 -24.32 -1.68
CA TYR A 237 7.55 -24.03 -2.23
C TYR A 237 7.80 -24.82 -3.51
N LYS A 238 7.63 -26.14 -3.44
CA LYS A 238 7.83 -27.05 -4.56
C LYS A 238 6.95 -26.67 -5.75
N LEU A 239 5.64 -26.58 -5.56
CA LEU A 239 4.69 -26.36 -6.66
C LEU A 239 4.78 -24.95 -7.26
N SER A 240 5.21 -23.95 -6.48
CA SER A 240 5.40 -22.59 -6.97
C SER A 240 6.63 -22.51 -7.89
N VAL A 241 7.75 -23.11 -7.46
CA VAL A 241 8.99 -23.18 -8.27
C VAL A 241 8.74 -23.92 -9.59
N GLU A 242 7.99 -25.02 -9.59
CA GLU A 242 7.61 -25.75 -10.81
C GLU A 242 6.83 -24.89 -11.82
N ARG A 243 6.15 -23.84 -11.37
CA ARG A 243 5.37 -22.91 -12.20
C ARG A 243 6.09 -21.57 -12.44
N GLY A 244 7.32 -21.41 -11.93
CA GLY A 244 8.06 -20.14 -11.99
C GLY A 244 7.42 -19.02 -11.15
N ILE A 245 6.58 -19.35 -10.18
CA ILE A 245 5.99 -18.41 -9.22
C ILE A 245 6.92 -18.29 -8.02
N ASN A 246 7.14 -17.05 -7.56
CA ASN A 246 7.87 -16.83 -6.32
C ASN A 246 7.11 -17.43 -5.13
N PRO A 247 7.67 -18.44 -4.41
CA PRO A 247 7.00 -19.11 -3.30
C PRO A 247 6.68 -18.19 -2.12
N ALA A 248 7.40 -17.07 -1.94
CA ALA A 248 7.03 -16.07 -0.94
C ALA A 248 5.66 -15.44 -1.27
N VAL A 249 5.39 -15.18 -2.55
CA VAL A 249 4.15 -14.55 -3.01
C VAL A 249 2.96 -15.48 -2.81
N SER A 250 3.04 -16.71 -3.32
CA SER A 250 1.94 -17.67 -3.24
C SER A 250 1.60 -18.06 -1.80
N TYR A 251 2.62 -18.23 -0.94
CA TYR A 251 2.41 -18.58 0.46
C TYR A 251 1.89 -17.40 1.29
N ALA A 252 2.32 -16.17 0.99
CA ALA A 252 1.73 -14.96 1.54
C ALA A 252 0.25 -14.82 1.15
N GLN A 253 -0.08 -15.12 -0.11
CA GLN A 253 -1.44 -15.09 -0.60
C GLN A 253 -2.31 -16.13 0.11
N PHE A 254 -1.83 -17.36 0.24
CA PHE A 254 -2.46 -18.42 1.05
C PHE A 254 -2.72 -17.98 2.49
N ALA A 255 -1.74 -17.36 3.14
CA ALA A 255 -1.89 -16.83 4.48
C ALA A 255 -3.01 -15.78 4.56
N HIS A 256 -3.06 -14.89 3.58
CA HIS A 256 -4.08 -13.85 3.54
C HIS A 256 -5.48 -14.42 3.33
N GLU A 257 -5.65 -15.22 2.29
CA GLU A 257 -6.95 -15.75 1.85
C GLU A 257 -7.61 -16.65 2.88
N THR A 258 -6.80 -17.45 3.58
CA THR A 258 -7.31 -18.37 4.58
C THR A 258 -7.40 -17.75 5.97
N GLY A 259 -7.08 -16.46 6.14
CA GLY A 259 -7.03 -15.86 7.46
C GLY A 259 -6.02 -16.56 8.38
N PHE A 260 -4.83 -16.84 7.83
CA PHE A 260 -3.75 -17.62 8.42
C PHE A 260 -4.21 -19.04 8.80
N LEU A 261 -4.77 -19.73 7.79
CA LEU A 261 -5.52 -21.00 7.85
C LEU A 261 -6.40 -21.11 9.09
N TYR A 262 -7.32 -20.16 9.09
CA TYR A 262 -8.55 -20.04 9.84
C TYR A 262 -8.44 -19.68 11.32
N LYS A 263 -7.36 -18.99 11.70
CA LYS A 263 -7.41 -18.13 12.91
C LYS A 263 -8.51 -17.09 12.82
N VAL A 264 -8.76 -16.61 11.61
CA VAL A 264 -9.94 -15.81 11.27
C VAL A 264 -10.89 -16.71 10.49
N LYS A 265 -12.10 -16.91 11.03
CA LYS A 265 -13.11 -17.75 10.38
C LYS A 265 -13.45 -17.19 9.00
N SER A 266 -13.51 -18.08 8.01
CA SER A 266 -13.98 -17.76 6.68
C SER A 266 -15.43 -17.22 6.73
N ALA A 267 -15.70 -16.14 5.99
CA ALA A 267 -17.04 -15.57 5.87
C ALA A 267 -18.04 -16.54 5.23
N ALA A 268 -17.56 -17.42 4.34
CA ALA A 268 -18.32 -18.52 3.76
C ALA A 268 -18.38 -19.77 4.64
N GLY A 269 -17.64 -19.82 5.76
CA GLY A 269 -17.55 -21.00 6.61
C GLY A 269 -16.69 -22.12 6.01
N LEU A 270 -15.66 -21.78 5.22
CA LEU A 270 -14.65 -22.74 4.76
C LEU A 270 -13.74 -23.16 5.91
N ASP A 271 -13.37 -24.44 5.91
CA ASP A 271 -12.45 -25.09 6.85
C ASP A 271 -11.40 -25.93 6.10
N GLU A 272 -10.50 -26.59 6.83
CA GLU A 272 -9.43 -27.41 6.28
C GLU A 272 -9.94 -28.55 5.39
N THR A 273 -11.16 -29.04 5.60
CA THR A 273 -11.73 -30.15 4.82
C THR A 273 -12.03 -29.76 3.38
N TYR A 274 -12.03 -28.47 3.05
CA TYR A 274 -12.19 -27.99 1.67
C TYR A 274 -10.91 -28.07 0.85
N HIS A 275 -9.74 -28.13 1.51
CA HIS A 275 -8.43 -28.03 0.88
C HIS A 275 -8.34 -26.86 -0.12
N ASN A 276 -9.05 -25.76 0.14
CA ASN A 276 -9.16 -24.61 -0.76
C ASN A 276 -8.37 -23.44 -0.19
N PRO A 277 -7.14 -23.19 -0.67
CA PRO A 277 -6.23 -22.25 -0.02
C PRO A 277 -6.44 -20.79 -0.42
N CYS A 278 -7.35 -20.50 -1.35
CA CYS A 278 -7.53 -19.15 -1.89
C CYS A 278 -8.98 -18.76 -2.14
N GLY A 279 -9.94 -19.51 -1.59
CA GLY A 279 -11.36 -19.24 -1.79
C GLY A 279 -11.82 -19.38 -3.24
N LEU A 280 -11.19 -20.25 -4.04
CA LEU A 280 -11.60 -20.48 -5.42
C LEU A 280 -13.07 -20.93 -5.48
N LYS A 281 -13.85 -20.26 -6.31
CA LYS A 281 -15.27 -20.58 -6.53
C LYS A 281 -15.44 -21.69 -7.55
N VAL A 282 -16.58 -22.37 -7.49
CA VAL A 282 -17.04 -23.29 -8.54
C VAL A 282 -17.14 -22.53 -9.89
N PRO A 283 -17.15 -23.24 -11.05
CA PRO A 283 -17.15 -22.58 -12.36
C PRO A 283 -18.27 -21.55 -12.54
N GLN A 284 -19.46 -21.85 -12.02
CA GLN A 284 -20.65 -20.99 -12.08
C GLN A 284 -20.54 -19.75 -11.18
N GLY A 285 -19.56 -19.67 -10.29
CA GLY A 285 -19.44 -18.62 -9.28
C GLY A 285 -20.43 -18.81 -8.13
N GLY A 286 -20.84 -17.69 -7.51
CA GLY A 286 -21.78 -17.68 -6.39
C GLY A 286 -21.42 -16.62 -5.34
N GLY A 287 -22.18 -16.57 -4.24
CA GLY A 287 -22.04 -15.57 -3.19
C GLY A 287 -20.83 -15.81 -2.28
N ASP A 288 -20.25 -14.72 -1.76
CA ASP A 288 -19.04 -14.76 -0.91
C ASP A 288 -19.28 -15.37 0.48
N TYR A 289 -20.54 -15.54 0.88
CA TYR A 289 -20.96 -16.12 2.17
C TYR A 289 -21.54 -17.54 2.01
N ASP A 290 -21.58 -18.08 0.79
CA ASP A 290 -22.12 -19.40 0.51
C ASP A 290 -20.99 -20.43 0.37
N LYS A 291 -20.92 -21.37 1.30
CA LYS A 291 -19.93 -22.45 1.26
C LYS A 291 -20.02 -23.31 -0.01
N ASN A 292 -21.21 -23.47 -0.60
CA ASN A 292 -21.42 -24.30 -1.79
C ASN A 292 -20.96 -23.59 -3.08
N ALA A 293 -20.75 -22.28 -3.03
CA ALA A 293 -20.17 -21.51 -4.13
C ALA A 293 -18.65 -21.70 -4.24
N HIS A 294 -18.02 -22.39 -3.29
CA HIS A 294 -16.57 -22.56 -3.20
C HIS A 294 -16.16 -24.00 -3.51
N MET A 295 -15.04 -24.15 -4.19
CA MET A 295 -14.49 -25.46 -4.52
C MET A 295 -14.08 -26.20 -3.26
N LYS A 296 -14.39 -27.50 -3.25
CA LYS A 296 -13.78 -28.48 -2.34
C LYS A 296 -12.86 -29.38 -3.17
N PHE A 297 -11.58 -29.35 -2.85
CA PHE A 297 -10.57 -30.17 -3.51
C PHE A 297 -10.33 -31.48 -2.75
N ALA A 298 -9.95 -32.54 -3.47
CA ALA A 298 -9.74 -33.85 -2.86
C ALA A 298 -8.55 -33.83 -1.89
N THR A 299 -7.49 -33.11 -2.24
CA THR A 299 -6.28 -32.97 -1.41
C THR A 299 -5.75 -31.53 -1.39
N TRP A 300 -4.89 -31.21 -0.42
CA TRP A 300 -4.14 -29.95 -0.42
C TRP A 300 -3.27 -29.77 -1.67
N GLN A 301 -2.71 -30.85 -2.22
CA GLN A 301 -1.95 -30.78 -3.47
C GLN A 301 -2.82 -30.30 -4.65
N ASP A 302 -4.07 -30.76 -4.72
CA ASP A 302 -5.02 -30.36 -5.76
C ASP A 302 -5.41 -28.88 -5.62
N GLY A 303 -5.78 -28.46 -4.42
CA GLY A 303 -6.20 -27.08 -4.17
C GLY A 303 -5.06 -26.06 -4.30
N ILE A 304 -3.85 -26.42 -3.85
CA ILE A 304 -2.66 -25.58 -4.06
C ILE A 304 -2.29 -25.55 -5.55
N SER A 305 -2.40 -26.67 -6.27
CA SER A 305 -2.17 -26.68 -7.72
C SER A 305 -3.15 -25.78 -8.45
N ALA A 306 -4.43 -25.80 -8.09
CA ALA A 306 -5.45 -24.92 -8.66
C ALA A 306 -5.19 -23.44 -8.34
N HIS A 307 -4.84 -23.13 -7.08
CA HIS A 307 -4.46 -21.78 -6.67
C HIS A 307 -3.28 -21.24 -7.50
N LEU A 308 -2.21 -22.02 -7.62
CA LEU A 308 -1.02 -21.62 -8.34
C LEU A 308 -1.25 -21.52 -9.85
N ASP A 309 -2.07 -22.38 -10.44
CA ASP A 309 -2.46 -22.25 -11.84
C ASP A 309 -3.28 -20.98 -12.08
N HIS A 310 -4.16 -20.61 -11.15
CA HIS A 310 -4.90 -19.36 -11.20
C HIS A 310 -3.96 -18.14 -11.12
N LEU A 311 -3.02 -18.15 -10.17
CA LEU A 311 -2.04 -17.09 -10.01
C LEU A 311 -1.08 -16.97 -11.21
N ALA A 312 -0.64 -18.10 -11.78
CA ALA A 312 0.19 -18.14 -12.98
C ALA A 312 -0.54 -17.54 -14.20
N LEU A 313 -1.84 -17.80 -14.33
CA LEU A 313 -2.69 -17.21 -15.37
C LEU A 313 -2.72 -15.68 -15.25
N TYR A 314 -3.03 -15.14 -14.07
CA TYR A 314 -2.98 -13.69 -13.81
C TYR A 314 -1.62 -13.09 -14.19
N ALA A 315 -0.54 -13.75 -13.80
CA ALA A 315 0.81 -13.29 -14.04
C ALA A 315 1.30 -13.42 -15.50
N GLY A 316 0.54 -14.11 -16.35
CA GLY A 316 0.91 -14.32 -17.74
C GLY A 316 2.06 -15.30 -17.90
N ALA A 317 2.11 -16.34 -17.07
CA ALA A 317 3.14 -17.37 -17.12
C ALA A 317 3.17 -18.08 -18.48
N LYS A 318 4.36 -18.47 -18.93
CA LYS A 318 4.53 -19.20 -20.19
C LYS A 318 3.79 -20.55 -20.09
N GLY A 319 3.00 -20.88 -21.11
CA GLY A 319 2.19 -22.11 -21.14
C GLY A 319 0.80 -21.97 -20.50
N TYR A 320 0.38 -20.74 -20.17
CA TYR A 320 -0.97 -20.43 -19.72
C TYR A 320 -1.76 -19.65 -20.80
N PRO A 321 -3.09 -19.84 -20.90
CA PRO A 321 -3.93 -20.72 -20.09
C PRO A 321 -3.62 -22.21 -20.33
N ARG A 322 -3.65 -23.00 -19.26
CA ARG A 322 -3.34 -24.43 -19.27
C ARG A 322 -4.62 -25.24 -19.52
N GLU A 323 -4.56 -26.22 -20.41
CA GLU A 323 -5.71 -27.06 -20.76
C GLU A 323 -6.13 -28.02 -19.63
N ASN A 324 -5.16 -28.66 -18.96
CA ASN A 324 -5.40 -29.64 -17.91
C ASN A 324 -5.12 -29.06 -16.53
N THR A 325 -5.93 -28.10 -16.10
CA THR A 325 -5.83 -27.48 -14.76
C THR A 325 -7.01 -27.87 -13.88
N LEU A 326 -6.77 -27.87 -12.57
CA LEU A 326 -7.80 -28.01 -11.55
C LEU A 326 -8.43 -26.67 -11.15
N ASP A 327 -7.94 -25.56 -11.69
CA ASP A 327 -8.54 -24.23 -11.55
C ASP A 327 -9.89 -24.17 -12.32
N PRO A 328 -11.04 -24.15 -11.63
CA PRO A 328 -12.35 -24.09 -12.29
C PRO A 328 -12.65 -22.73 -12.94
N ARG A 329 -11.82 -21.71 -12.67
CA ARG A 329 -12.00 -20.33 -13.13
C ARG A 329 -10.83 -19.90 -14.01
N HIS A 330 -10.27 -20.84 -14.75
CA HIS A 330 -9.13 -20.66 -15.64
C HIS A 330 -9.48 -19.94 -16.94
N PHE A 331 -10.04 -18.74 -16.82
CA PHE A 331 -10.59 -18.03 -17.97
C PHE A 331 -9.50 -17.32 -18.78
N PRO A 332 -9.41 -17.53 -20.11
CA PRO A 332 -8.34 -16.95 -20.93
C PRO A 332 -8.19 -15.43 -20.86
N TYR A 333 -9.28 -14.70 -20.60
CA TYR A 333 -9.25 -13.23 -20.49
C TYR A 333 -8.47 -12.72 -19.27
N LEU A 334 -8.16 -13.57 -18.29
CA LEU A 334 -7.35 -13.22 -17.12
C LEU A 334 -5.85 -13.21 -17.42
N LEU A 335 -5.43 -13.77 -18.56
CA LEU A 335 -4.02 -13.96 -18.88
C LEU A 335 -3.23 -12.64 -18.85
N GLY A 336 -2.24 -12.57 -17.97
CA GLY A 336 -1.32 -11.44 -17.88
C GLY A 336 -1.94 -10.15 -17.35
N THR A 337 -3.14 -10.23 -16.77
CA THR A 337 -3.85 -9.07 -16.21
C THR A 337 -3.21 -8.54 -14.93
N ALA A 338 -2.41 -9.32 -14.20
CA ALA A 338 -1.64 -8.88 -13.03
C ALA A 338 -0.30 -9.60 -12.94
N LYS A 339 0.79 -8.94 -13.34
CA LYS A 339 2.16 -9.46 -13.37
C LYS A 339 2.92 -9.27 -12.06
N THR A 340 2.48 -8.32 -11.24
CA THR A 340 3.09 -8.01 -9.94
C THR A 340 2.09 -8.20 -8.80
N VAL A 341 2.60 -8.41 -7.59
CA VAL A 341 1.79 -8.61 -6.38
C VAL A 341 0.84 -7.43 -6.16
N GLU A 342 1.34 -6.22 -6.42
CA GLU A 342 0.58 -4.97 -6.27
C GLU A 342 -0.58 -4.89 -7.28
N GLU A 343 -0.42 -5.42 -8.49
CA GLU A 343 -1.45 -5.44 -9.53
C GLU A 343 -2.62 -6.39 -9.23
N LEU A 344 -2.49 -7.30 -8.24
CA LEU A 344 -3.58 -8.18 -7.81
C LEU A 344 -4.71 -7.39 -7.11
N SER A 345 -4.42 -6.18 -6.60
CA SER A 345 -5.43 -5.29 -6.02
C SER A 345 -6.53 -4.95 -7.01
N GLY A 346 -7.78 -5.21 -6.62
CA GLY A 346 -8.96 -5.00 -7.46
C GLY A 346 -9.13 -6.01 -8.60
N LYS A 347 -8.21 -6.96 -8.78
CA LYS A 347 -8.26 -7.99 -9.83
C LYS A 347 -8.48 -9.38 -9.26
N TRP A 348 -7.63 -9.78 -8.31
CA TRP A 348 -7.79 -11.04 -7.58
C TRP A 348 -8.91 -10.93 -6.53
N ALA A 349 -8.85 -9.85 -5.75
CA ALA A 349 -9.86 -9.52 -4.76
C ALA A 349 -10.34 -8.07 -4.97
N PRO A 350 -11.58 -7.72 -4.59
CA PRO A 350 -12.13 -6.37 -4.80
C PRO A 350 -11.42 -5.29 -3.97
N GLY A 351 -10.68 -5.67 -2.93
CA GLY A 351 -9.92 -4.74 -2.08
C GLY A 351 -8.78 -4.05 -2.82
N LYS A 352 -8.73 -2.71 -2.73
CA LYS A 352 -7.66 -1.89 -3.34
C LYS A 352 -6.30 -2.03 -2.64
N ASP A 353 -6.29 -2.56 -1.43
CA ASP A 353 -5.09 -2.78 -0.60
C ASP A 353 -4.64 -4.25 -0.55
N TYR A 354 -5.25 -5.11 -1.36
CA TYR A 354 -5.00 -6.55 -1.36
C TYR A 354 -3.53 -6.90 -1.63
N GLY A 355 -2.98 -6.38 -2.72
CA GLY A 355 -1.58 -6.61 -3.09
C GLY A 355 -0.61 -6.11 -2.02
N GLN A 356 -0.93 -4.99 -1.35
CA GLN A 356 -0.13 -4.45 -0.27
C GLN A 356 -0.14 -5.34 0.97
N LYS A 357 -1.29 -5.97 1.29
CA LYS A 357 -1.39 -6.96 2.38
C LYS A 357 -0.53 -8.19 2.08
N VAL A 358 -0.58 -8.72 0.86
CA VAL A 358 0.25 -9.84 0.43
C VAL A 358 1.73 -9.44 0.46
N LEU A 359 2.09 -8.29 -0.10
CA LEU A 359 3.47 -7.77 -0.12
C LEU A 359 4.05 -7.60 1.28
N LYS A 360 3.24 -7.15 2.25
CA LYS A 360 3.67 -7.08 3.65
C LYS A 360 4.18 -8.43 4.14
N TYR A 361 3.44 -9.52 3.89
CA TYR A 361 3.84 -10.86 4.31
C TYR A 361 5.07 -11.37 3.56
N VAL A 362 5.19 -11.07 2.26
CA VAL A 362 6.39 -11.35 1.47
C VAL A 362 7.62 -10.70 2.12
N LYS A 363 7.55 -9.39 2.41
CA LYS A 363 8.65 -8.66 3.04
C LYS A 363 8.95 -9.13 4.46
N GLU A 364 7.95 -9.54 5.22
CA GLU A 364 8.18 -10.15 6.53
C GLU A 364 8.97 -11.45 6.43
N MET A 365 8.65 -12.33 5.47
CA MET A 365 9.40 -13.57 5.22
C MET A 365 10.83 -13.31 4.74
N GLU A 366 11.01 -12.38 3.79
CA GLU A 366 12.33 -12.01 3.25
C GLU A 366 13.27 -11.45 4.34
N ASN A 367 12.71 -10.78 5.35
CA ASN A 367 13.48 -10.23 6.46
C ASN A 367 13.81 -11.25 7.56
N ILE A 368 13.33 -12.49 7.46
CA ILE A 368 13.69 -13.53 8.42
C ILE A 368 15.14 -13.92 8.21
N LYS A 369 15.92 -13.63 9.24
CA LYS A 369 17.26 -14.16 9.43
C LYS A 369 17.14 -15.58 9.95
N VAL A 370 17.11 -16.55 9.03
CA VAL A 370 17.40 -17.92 9.41
C VAL A 370 18.91 -18.00 9.62
N MET A 371 19.34 -18.61 10.72
CA MET A 371 20.75 -18.93 10.88
C MET A 371 21.18 -19.74 9.67
N ASP A 372 22.18 -19.24 8.95
CA ASP A 372 22.86 -20.06 7.97
C ASP A 372 23.31 -21.34 8.71
N LYS A 373 22.95 -22.52 8.20
CA LYS A 373 23.44 -23.79 8.78
C LYS A 373 24.97 -23.85 8.75
N SER A 374 25.61 -23.05 7.90
CA SER A 374 27.07 -22.84 7.92
C SER A 374 27.57 -22.15 9.21
N GLN A 375 26.69 -21.45 9.93
CA GLN A 375 26.91 -20.73 11.19
C GLN A 375 26.31 -21.48 12.40
N GLU A 376 25.97 -22.77 12.27
CA GLU A 376 25.67 -23.59 13.44
C GLU A 376 26.95 -23.82 14.25
N VAL A 377 26.81 -23.71 15.58
CA VAL A 377 27.86 -24.14 16.49
C VAL A 377 28.07 -25.62 16.27
N SER A 378 29.29 -26.01 15.91
CA SER A 378 29.61 -27.42 15.73
C SER A 378 29.26 -28.22 16.99
N ASN A 379 28.68 -29.41 16.80
CA ASN A 379 28.17 -30.23 17.90
C ASN A 379 29.16 -30.40 19.06
N TRP A 380 30.46 -30.52 18.76
CA TRP A 380 31.52 -30.66 19.77
C TRP A 380 31.74 -29.40 20.63
N ALA A 381 31.40 -28.21 20.12
CA ALA A 381 31.63 -26.92 20.79
C ALA A 381 30.36 -26.36 21.47
N LYS A 382 29.19 -27.00 21.27
CA LYS A 382 27.88 -26.47 21.67
C LYS A 382 27.79 -26.13 23.16
N GLY A 383 28.18 -27.06 24.04
CA GLY A 383 28.13 -26.82 25.49
C GLY A 383 29.08 -25.71 25.96
N SER A 384 30.29 -25.63 25.38
CA SER A 384 31.24 -24.56 25.68
C SER A 384 30.76 -23.20 25.18
N TRP A 385 30.13 -23.17 24.00
CA TRP A 385 29.54 -21.97 23.42
C TRP A 385 28.39 -21.41 24.26
N GLU A 386 27.47 -22.27 24.66
CA GLU A 386 26.36 -21.91 25.55
C GLU A 386 26.90 -21.37 26.89
N LYS A 387 27.89 -22.05 27.48
CA LYS A 387 28.47 -21.61 28.75
C LYS A 387 29.21 -20.28 28.65
N ALA A 388 29.97 -20.06 27.59
CA ALA A 388 30.69 -18.79 27.36
C ALA A 388 29.72 -17.62 27.12
N THR A 389 28.58 -17.88 26.47
CA THR A 389 27.51 -16.90 26.27
C THR A 389 26.83 -16.55 27.60
N GLU A 390 26.52 -17.55 28.43
CA GLU A 390 25.92 -17.36 29.76
C GLU A 390 26.83 -16.51 30.68
N LEU A 391 28.14 -16.78 30.65
CA LEU A 391 29.16 -16.01 31.37
C LEU A 391 29.42 -14.63 30.75
N LYS A 392 28.69 -14.25 29.68
CA LYS A 392 28.85 -13.00 28.93
C LYS A 392 30.27 -12.78 28.40
N LEU A 393 31.04 -13.86 28.23
CA LEU A 393 32.38 -13.77 27.63
C LEU A 393 32.26 -13.45 26.15
N ILE A 394 31.29 -14.05 25.47
CA ILE A 394 30.95 -13.82 24.06
C ILE A 394 29.48 -13.38 23.93
N ASP A 395 29.10 -12.86 22.76
CA ASP A 395 27.74 -12.39 22.47
C ASP A 395 26.76 -13.51 22.05
N GLY A 396 27.27 -14.73 21.84
CA GLY A 396 26.48 -15.88 21.42
C GLY A 396 26.12 -15.90 19.93
N THR A 397 26.71 -15.01 19.13
CA THR A 397 26.46 -14.89 17.69
C THR A 397 27.69 -15.29 16.87
N ARG A 398 27.49 -15.63 15.59
CA ARG A 398 28.57 -15.78 14.59
C ARG A 398 29.67 -16.81 14.93
N PRO A 399 29.33 -18.07 15.29
CA PRO A 399 30.31 -19.07 15.76
C PRO A 399 31.34 -19.53 14.72
N LYS A 400 31.20 -19.11 13.47
CA LYS A 400 32.07 -19.52 12.36
C LYS A 400 32.78 -18.33 11.69
N ASP A 401 32.56 -17.12 12.19
CA ASP A 401 33.25 -15.92 11.71
C ASP A 401 34.65 -15.80 12.31
N ASN A 402 35.51 -15.02 11.63
CA ASN A 402 36.83 -14.67 12.17
C ASN A 402 36.69 -13.68 13.33
N ILE A 403 37.38 -13.96 14.43
CA ILE A 403 37.40 -13.07 15.60
C ILE A 403 38.26 -11.82 15.34
N THR A 404 37.76 -10.65 15.75
CA THR A 404 38.51 -9.39 15.67
C THR A 404 39.45 -9.21 16.88
N ARG A 405 40.49 -8.38 16.72
CA ARG A 405 41.39 -8.03 17.85
C ARG A 405 40.66 -7.31 18.99
N GLN A 406 39.59 -6.57 18.69
CA GLN A 406 38.77 -5.89 19.71
C GLN A 406 37.97 -6.89 20.53
N GLU A 407 37.37 -7.89 19.89
CA GLU A 407 36.65 -8.97 20.58
C GLU A 407 37.61 -9.79 21.45
N VAL A 408 38.82 -10.12 20.96
CA VAL A 408 39.85 -10.78 21.78
C VAL A 408 40.21 -9.96 23.02
N ALA A 409 40.43 -8.64 22.87
CA ALA A 409 40.75 -7.77 23.99
C ALA A 409 39.60 -7.73 25.03
N SER A 410 38.35 -7.63 24.56
CA SER A 410 37.18 -7.65 25.44
C SER A 410 37.02 -8.98 26.18
N ILE A 411 37.26 -10.11 25.52
CA ILE A 411 37.19 -11.44 26.15
C ILE A 411 38.29 -11.57 27.22
N ALA A 412 39.51 -11.13 26.92
CA ALA A 412 40.64 -11.19 27.86
C ALA A 412 40.37 -10.39 29.14
N VAL A 413 39.81 -9.17 29.03
CA VAL A 413 39.44 -8.35 30.19
C VAL A 413 38.35 -9.03 31.02
N ARG A 414 37.27 -9.50 30.37
CA ARG A 414 36.17 -10.18 31.08
C ARG A 414 36.65 -11.43 31.81
N LEU A 415 37.55 -12.22 31.20
CA LEU A 415 38.16 -13.38 31.83
C LEU A 415 39.02 -12.98 33.04
N PHE A 416 39.81 -11.91 32.94
CA PHE A 416 40.61 -11.41 34.05
C PHE A 416 39.73 -10.98 35.24
N GLU A 417 38.67 -10.23 34.97
CA GLU A 417 37.69 -9.81 35.99
C GLU A 417 37.01 -11.02 36.66
N LEU A 418 36.52 -11.97 35.86
CA LEU A 418 35.87 -13.20 36.35
C LEU A 418 36.77 -14.08 37.23
N VAL A 419 38.08 -14.08 36.98
CA VAL A 419 39.05 -14.82 37.79
C VAL A 419 39.50 -14.02 39.01
N SER A 420 39.48 -12.69 38.94
CA SER A 420 39.86 -11.79 40.04
C SER A 420 38.75 -11.62 41.09
N GLU A 421 37.50 -11.92 40.74
CA GLU A 421 36.33 -11.90 41.63
C GLU A 421 36.11 -13.23 42.39
N LYS A 422 36.92 -14.26 42.14
CA LYS A 422 36.92 -15.55 42.85
C LYS A 422 38.14 -15.68 43.74
#